data_AF-A0A959PJR9-F1
#
_entry.id   AF-A0A959PJR9-F1
#
_cell.length_a   1.000
_cell.length_b   1.000
_cell.length_c   1.000
_cell.angle_alpha   90.00
_cell.angle_beta   90.00
_cell.angle_gamma   90.00
#
_symmetry.space_group_name_H-M   'P 1'
#
loop_
_entity.id
_entity.type
_entity.pdbx_description
1 polymer ?
#
loop_
_entity_poly.entity_id
_entity_poly.type
_entity_poly.pdbx_seq_one_letter_code
_entity_poly.pdbx_strand_id
1 'polypeptide(L)'
;MAKEHTSDLLQCLTPFKPEVVDLAMWLRDFAWDLCPEANELIYDNYNAVAVGWSPTDKVGHIACSMAVGRTNQSVHFGFYWGSELSDPDRMLLGQGKQYRYIVVKDKASFPAAYITRLVNEAYINSLAKVKDPKQLRQGMTILKSVSEKKRGKK
;
A
#
# COMPACT_ATOMS: atom_id res chain seq x y z
N MET A 1 3.20 19.26 -4.08
CA MET A 1 3.02 18.34 -2.90
C MET A 1 2.49 17.01 -3.39
N ALA A 2 2.82 15.89 -2.74
CA ALA A 2 2.68 14.49 -3.19
C ALA A 2 1.33 14.00 -3.80
N LYS A 3 0.28 14.81 -3.83
CA LYS A 3 -0.99 14.51 -4.53
C LYS A 3 -0.97 14.92 -6.02
N GLU A 4 0.05 15.61 -6.50
CA GLU A 4 0.15 16.08 -7.90
C GLU A 4 0.28 14.94 -8.93
N HIS A 5 0.82 13.77 -8.54
CA HIS A 5 0.96 12.59 -9.42
C HIS A 5 -0.22 11.60 -9.34
N THR A 6 -1.40 12.06 -8.91
CA THR A 6 -2.62 11.24 -8.88
C THR A 6 -2.96 10.66 -10.26
N SER A 7 -2.54 11.34 -11.34
CA SER A 7 -2.70 10.88 -12.73
C SER A 7 -2.16 9.48 -12.99
N ASP A 8 -0.98 9.16 -12.45
CA ASP A 8 -0.27 7.92 -12.78
C ASP A 8 -0.96 6.72 -12.15
N LEU A 9 -1.40 6.87 -10.90
CA LEU A 9 -2.19 5.85 -10.21
C LEU A 9 -3.55 5.64 -10.88
N LEU A 10 -4.25 6.73 -11.22
CA LEU A 10 -5.54 6.65 -11.91
C LEU A 10 -5.42 5.97 -13.27
N GLN A 11 -4.33 6.21 -14.00
CA GLN A 11 -4.05 5.52 -15.26
C GLN A 11 -3.86 4.01 -15.05
N CYS A 12 -3.14 3.61 -14.00
CA CYS A 12 -2.96 2.20 -13.65
C CYS A 12 -4.29 1.53 -13.24
N LEU A 13 -5.18 2.29 -12.61
CA LEU A 13 -6.49 1.87 -12.10
C LEU A 13 -7.64 1.97 -13.12
N THR A 14 -7.41 2.56 -14.30
CA THR A 14 -8.40 2.67 -15.38
C THR A 14 -9.11 1.35 -15.76
N PRO A 15 -8.44 0.16 -15.81
CA PRO A 15 -9.12 -1.09 -16.18
C PRO A 15 -9.99 -1.71 -15.06
N PHE A 16 -10.02 -1.12 -13.87
CA PHE A 16 -10.78 -1.64 -12.72
C PHE A 16 -12.17 -1.00 -12.64
N LYS A 17 -13.09 -1.66 -11.94
CA LYS A 17 -14.45 -1.12 -11.71
C LYS A 17 -14.38 0.19 -10.93
N PRO A 18 -15.28 1.16 -11.18
CA PRO A 18 -15.30 2.46 -10.47
C PRO A 18 -15.30 2.33 -8.94
N GLU A 19 -16.08 1.39 -8.39
CA GLU A 19 -16.15 1.12 -6.95
C GLU A 19 -14.79 0.71 -6.34
N VAL A 20 -13.99 -0.04 -7.11
CA VAL A 20 -12.66 -0.49 -6.71
C VAL A 20 -11.66 0.65 -6.77
N VAL A 21 -11.78 1.52 -7.77
CA VAL A 21 -10.97 2.74 -7.89
C VAL A 21 -11.28 3.69 -6.74
N ASP A 22 -12.56 3.90 -6.42
CA ASP A 22 -13.00 4.75 -5.29
C ASP A 22 -12.50 4.20 -3.94
N LEU A 23 -12.59 2.90 -3.72
CA LEU A 23 -12.04 2.26 -2.52
C LEU A 23 -10.51 2.41 -2.45
N ALA A 24 -9.82 2.23 -3.58
CA ALA A 24 -8.36 2.36 -3.62
C ALA A 24 -7.89 3.79 -3.36
N MET A 25 -8.58 4.77 -3.91
CA MET A 25 -8.31 6.20 -3.67
C MET A 25 -8.57 6.58 -2.21
N TRP A 26 -9.63 6.06 -1.61
CA TRP A 26 -9.91 6.28 -0.20
C TRP A 26 -8.84 5.65 0.72
N LEU A 27 -8.39 4.43 0.44
CA LEU A 27 -7.28 3.80 1.17
C LEU A 27 -5.96 4.56 1.01
N ARG A 28 -5.75 5.16 -0.17
CA ARG A 28 -4.59 6.02 -0.42
C ARG A 28 -4.62 7.25 0.46
N ASP A 29 -5.75 7.95 0.53
CA ASP A 29 -5.87 9.11 1.43
C ASP A 29 -5.68 8.70 2.89
N PHE A 30 -6.28 7.59 3.32
CA PHE A 30 -6.10 7.03 4.66
C PHE A 30 -4.62 6.75 4.99
N ALA A 31 -3.85 6.18 4.06
CA ALA A 31 -2.43 5.93 4.28
C ALA A 31 -1.59 7.22 4.29
N TRP A 32 -1.93 8.19 3.45
CA TRP A 32 -1.26 9.50 3.41
C TRP A 32 -1.47 10.30 4.70
N ASP A 33 -2.67 10.28 5.27
CA ASP A 33 -2.97 10.99 6.51
C ASP A 33 -2.16 10.43 7.70
N LEU A 34 -1.83 9.13 7.67
CA LEU A 34 -1.06 8.46 8.71
C LEU A 34 0.46 8.54 8.50
N CYS A 35 0.90 8.58 7.24
CA CYS A 35 2.31 8.59 6.87
C CYS A 35 2.62 9.75 5.90
N PRO A 36 2.43 11.02 6.30
CA PRO A 36 2.55 12.16 5.39
C PRO A 36 3.99 12.40 4.90
N GLU A 37 4.98 11.87 5.60
CA GLU A 37 6.39 11.94 5.21
C GLU A 37 6.83 10.75 4.35
N ALA A 38 6.02 9.70 4.23
CA ALA A 38 6.38 8.55 3.41
C ALA A 38 6.26 8.86 1.91
N ASN A 39 7.11 8.23 1.12
CA ASN A 39 6.97 8.17 -0.31
C ASN A 39 5.94 7.13 -0.72
N GLU A 40 5.16 7.48 -1.73
CA GLU A 40 4.23 6.60 -2.41
C GLU A 40 4.93 5.93 -3.60
N LEU A 41 5.08 4.61 -3.53
CA LEU A 41 5.73 3.79 -4.55
C LEU A 41 4.68 3.01 -5.33
N ILE A 42 4.46 3.36 -6.59
CA ILE A 42 3.45 2.75 -7.46
C ILE A 42 4.10 1.66 -8.32
N TYR A 43 3.48 0.48 -8.34
CA TYR A 43 3.89 -0.68 -9.11
C TYR A 43 2.70 -1.21 -9.91
N ASP A 44 2.73 -1.02 -11.23
CA ASP A 44 1.75 -1.63 -12.12
C ASP A 44 2.25 -3.00 -12.57
N ASN A 45 2.01 -4.01 -11.73
CA ASN A 45 2.47 -5.37 -11.97
C ASN A 45 1.49 -6.14 -12.86
N TYR A 46 1.99 -7.24 -13.45
CA TYR A 46 1.20 -8.14 -14.31
C TYR A 46 -0.13 -8.59 -13.67
N ASN A 47 -0.13 -8.93 -12.37
CA ASN A 47 -1.29 -9.48 -11.67
C ASN A 47 -2.10 -8.45 -10.85
N ALA A 48 -1.52 -7.33 -10.47
CA ALA A 48 -2.12 -6.36 -9.55
C ALA A 48 -1.46 -4.99 -9.68
N VAL A 49 -2.21 -3.94 -9.40
CA VAL A 49 -1.64 -2.61 -9.15
C VAL A 49 -1.36 -2.51 -7.66
N ALA A 50 -0.10 -2.30 -7.28
CA ALA A 50 0.33 -2.17 -5.90
C ALA A 50 0.88 -0.78 -5.62
N VAL A 51 0.58 -0.24 -4.45
CA VAL A 51 1.05 1.04 -3.94
C VAL A 51 1.62 0.82 -2.56
N GLY A 52 2.83 1.28 -2.28
CA GLY A 52 3.46 1.15 -0.97
C GLY A 52 3.91 2.50 -0.43
N TRP A 53 3.67 2.75 0.86
CA TRP A 53 4.17 3.92 1.56
C TRP A 53 5.44 3.55 2.33
N SER A 54 6.53 4.21 1.99
CA SER A 54 7.87 3.91 2.50
C SER A 54 8.61 5.19 2.85
N PRO A 55 9.34 5.27 3.97
CA PRO A 55 10.18 6.43 4.28
C PRO A 55 11.38 6.57 3.31
N THR A 56 11.60 5.60 2.42
CA THR A 56 12.64 5.63 1.38
C THR A 56 12.14 5.05 0.06
N ASP A 57 12.96 5.04 -0.98
CA ASP A 57 12.59 4.47 -2.31
C ASP A 57 12.69 2.94 -2.41
N LYS A 58 12.71 2.25 -1.26
CA LYS A 58 12.99 0.81 -1.13
C LYS A 58 11.75 0.05 -0.69
N VAL A 59 11.50 -1.06 -1.35
CA VAL A 59 10.39 -1.99 -1.04
C VAL A 59 10.51 -2.55 0.38
N GLY A 60 11.73 -2.87 0.82
CA GLY A 60 11.97 -3.41 2.16
C GLY A 60 11.72 -2.45 3.31
N HIS A 61 11.49 -1.16 3.02
CA HIS A 61 11.11 -0.15 4.01
C HIS A 61 9.63 0.24 3.88
N ILE A 62 8.83 -0.46 3.07
CA ILE A 62 7.39 -0.17 3.02
C ILE A 62 6.76 -0.43 4.38
N ALA A 63 6.14 0.60 4.96
CA ALA A 63 5.39 0.49 6.21
C ALA A 63 4.05 -0.19 5.93
N CYS A 64 3.27 0.40 5.04
CA CYS A 64 1.97 -0.12 4.60
C CYS A 64 1.86 -0.10 3.07
N SER A 65 0.99 -0.95 2.53
CA SER A 65 0.76 -1.07 1.10
C SER A 65 -0.67 -1.44 0.78
N MET A 66 -1.13 -1.01 -0.38
CA MET A 66 -2.38 -1.43 -0.97
C MET A 66 -2.09 -2.21 -2.26
N ALA A 67 -2.85 -3.25 -2.55
CA ALA A 67 -2.78 -3.96 -3.82
C ALA A 67 -4.19 -4.27 -4.35
N VAL A 68 -4.43 -3.99 -5.63
CA VAL A 68 -5.69 -4.27 -6.32
C VAL A 68 -5.46 -5.36 -7.36
N GLY A 69 -6.05 -6.54 -7.15
CA GLY A 69 -5.88 -7.69 -8.03
C GLY A 69 -6.60 -7.54 -9.38
N ARG A 70 -5.94 -7.76 -10.51
CA ARG A 70 -6.53 -7.57 -11.86
C ARG A 70 -7.62 -8.57 -12.20
N THR A 71 -7.53 -9.80 -11.68
CA THR A 71 -8.46 -10.89 -12.00
C THR A 71 -9.76 -10.82 -11.19
N ASN A 72 -9.63 -10.81 -9.87
CA ASN A 72 -10.75 -10.87 -8.93
C ASN A 72 -11.16 -9.48 -8.41
N GLN A 73 -10.38 -8.44 -8.72
CA GLN A 73 -10.58 -7.07 -8.23
C GLN A 73 -10.64 -6.98 -6.70
N SER A 74 -9.96 -7.90 -6.00
CA SER A 74 -9.82 -7.82 -4.55
C SER A 74 -8.84 -6.72 -4.18
N VAL A 75 -9.22 -5.89 -3.20
CA VAL A 75 -8.37 -4.85 -2.64
C VAL A 75 -7.75 -5.39 -1.36
N HIS A 76 -6.43 -5.44 -1.30
CA HIS A 76 -5.68 -5.86 -0.14
C HIS A 76 -4.99 -4.65 0.46
N PHE A 77 -5.03 -4.52 1.78
CA PHE A 77 -4.23 -3.56 2.51
C PHE A 77 -3.28 -4.32 3.43
N GLY A 78 -2.00 -4.08 3.39
CA GLY A 78 -1.02 -4.89 4.09
C GLY A 78 0.24 -4.15 4.50
N PHE A 79 1.14 -4.90 5.10
CA PHE A 79 2.32 -4.42 5.78
C PHE A 79 3.50 -5.30 5.39
N TYR A 80 4.61 -4.68 4.96
CA TYR A 80 5.77 -5.42 4.49
C TYR A 80 6.38 -6.29 5.59
N TRP A 81 6.51 -5.72 6.79
CA TRP A 81 6.94 -6.39 8.01
C TRP A 81 5.77 -6.71 8.94
N GLY A 82 4.62 -7.07 8.37
CA GLY A 82 3.40 -7.35 9.12
C GLY A 82 3.53 -8.47 10.15
N SER A 83 4.45 -9.41 9.94
CA SER A 83 4.75 -10.49 10.92
C SER A 83 5.42 -10.00 12.19
N GLU A 84 6.00 -8.81 12.18
CA GLU A 84 6.64 -8.18 13.35
C GLU A 84 5.68 -7.24 14.11
N LEU A 85 4.43 -7.11 13.63
CA LEU A 85 3.40 -6.31 14.30
C LEU A 85 2.68 -7.12 15.37
N SER A 86 2.20 -6.42 16.40
CA SER A 86 1.51 -7.03 17.53
C SER A 86 0.24 -7.80 17.13
N ASP A 87 -0.54 -7.27 16.17
CA ASP A 87 -1.80 -7.83 15.64
C ASP A 87 -2.67 -8.58 16.68
N PRO A 88 -3.08 -7.92 17.79
CA PRO A 88 -3.74 -8.59 18.91
C PRO A 88 -5.09 -9.23 18.53
N ASP A 89 -5.82 -8.62 17.58
CA ASP A 89 -7.12 -9.11 17.12
C ASP A 89 -6.97 -10.14 15.99
N ARG A 90 -5.73 -10.47 15.58
CA ARG A 90 -5.37 -11.46 14.56
C ARG A 90 -6.16 -11.28 13.26
N MET A 91 -6.36 -10.02 12.86
CA MET A 91 -7.11 -9.69 11.65
C MET A 91 -6.26 -9.83 10.39
N LEU A 92 -4.94 -9.85 10.53
CA LEU A 92 -4.07 -9.92 9.37
C LEU A 92 -3.94 -11.36 8.86
N LEU A 93 -4.13 -11.49 7.56
CA LEU A 93 -3.95 -12.69 6.77
C LEU A 93 -2.52 -12.77 6.22
N GLY A 94 -2.17 -13.98 5.78
CA GLY A 94 -0.87 -14.29 5.22
C GLY A 94 -0.05 -15.19 6.15
N GLN A 95 0.53 -16.23 5.57
CA GLN A 95 1.39 -17.20 6.27
C GLN A 95 2.87 -17.05 5.86
N GLY A 96 3.19 -15.99 5.11
CA GLY A 96 4.57 -15.70 4.70
C GLY A 96 5.46 -15.35 5.88
N LYS A 97 6.77 -15.23 5.64
CA LYS A 97 7.74 -14.90 6.70
C LYS A 97 7.69 -13.43 7.16
N GLN A 98 7.16 -12.53 6.33
CA GLN A 98 7.24 -11.08 6.53
C GLN A 98 5.89 -10.41 6.31
N TYR A 99 5.35 -10.55 5.09
CA TYR A 99 4.17 -9.84 4.66
C TYR A 99 2.89 -10.35 5.35
N ARG A 100 2.06 -9.41 5.81
CA ARG A 100 0.70 -9.65 6.29
C ARG A 100 -0.27 -8.64 5.68
N TYR A 101 -1.53 -9.00 5.51
CA TYR A 101 -2.52 -8.14 4.87
C TYR A 101 -3.95 -8.44 5.31
N ILE A 102 -4.86 -7.49 5.17
CA ILE A 102 -6.30 -7.65 5.26
C ILE A 102 -6.92 -7.50 3.86
N VAL A 103 -8.01 -8.21 3.61
CA VAL A 103 -8.84 -7.99 2.42
C VAL A 103 -9.87 -6.92 2.74
N VAL A 104 -9.86 -5.83 2.00
CA VAL A 104 -10.79 -4.71 2.14
C VAL A 104 -11.93 -4.90 1.14
N LYS A 105 -13.13 -5.12 1.65
CA LYS A 105 -14.34 -5.30 0.83
C LYS A 105 -14.99 -3.96 0.51
N ASP A 106 -15.13 -3.12 1.53
CA ASP A 106 -15.76 -1.81 1.43
C ASP A 106 -15.25 -0.88 2.54
N LYS A 107 -15.61 0.41 2.42
CA LYS A 107 -15.19 1.46 3.36
C LYS A 107 -15.83 1.30 4.75
N ALA A 108 -17.05 0.76 4.84
CA ALA A 108 -17.80 0.66 6.09
C ALA A 108 -17.31 -0.51 6.95
N SER A 109 -16.90 -1.61 6.33
CA SER A 109 -16.35 -2.79 7.00
C SER A 109 -14.86 -2.63 7.36
N PHE A 110 -14.20 -1.57 6.88
CA PHE A 110 -12.77 -1.38 7.11
C PHE A 110 -12.51 -0.99 8.56
N PRO A 111 -11.73 -1.78 9.33
CA PRO A 111 -11.49 -1.51 10.74
C PRO A 111 -10.45 -0.38 10.91
N ALA A 112 -10.84 0.85 10.56
CA ALA A 112 -9.94 2.00 10.45
C ALA A 112 -9.13 2.26 11.73
N ALA A 113 -9.76 2.22 12.90
CA ALA A 113 -9.07 2.42 14.17
C ALA A 113 -8.02 1.33 14.46
N TYR A 114 -8.32 0.08 14.11
CA TYR A 114 -7.40 -1.04 14.27
C TYR A 114 -6.20 -0.89 13.33
N ILE A 115 -6.47 -0.67 12.04
CA ILE A 115 -5.44 -0.53 11.02
C ILE A 115 -4.59 0.72 11.27
N THR A 116 -5.16 1.81 11.78
CA THR A 116 -4.41 3.01 12.17
C THR A 116 -3.31 2.69 13.18
N ARG A 117 -3.63 1.90 14.22
CA ARG A 117 -2.62 1.46 15.21
C ARG A 117 -1.51 0.65 14.56
N LEU A 118 -1.88 -0.29 13.69
CA LEU A 118 -0.90 -1.13 12.98
C LEU A 118 -0.04 -0.34 11.99
N VAL A 119 -0.59 0.66 11.31
CA VAL A 119 0.16 1.55 10.41
C VAL A 119 1.19 2.36 11.19
N ASN A 120 0.82 2.91 12.35
CA ASN A 120 1.77 3.62 13.20
C ASN A 120 2.91 2.72 13.69
N GLU A 121 2.58 1.50 14.16
CA GLU A 121 3.58 0.50 14.57
C GLU A 121 4.49 0.10 13.40
N ALA A 122 3.90 -0.14 12.21
CA ALA A 122 4.64 -0.49 11.01
C ALA A 122 5.53 0.64 10.50
N TYR A 123 5.11 1.89 10.63
CA TYR A 123 5.90 3.06 10.26
C TYR A 123 7.11 3.22 11.18
N ILE A 124 6.92 3.10 12.49
CA ILE A 124 8.03 3.10 13.47
C ILE A 124 9.01 1.97 13.18
N ASN A 125 8.50 0.75 12.94
CA ASN A 125 9.36 -0.38 12.59
C ASN A 125 10.12 -0.14 11.28
N SER A 126 9.44 0.37 10.25
CA SER A 126 10.07 0.71 8.98
C SER A 126 11.22 1.71 9.14
N LEU A 127 11.00 2.81 9.89
CA LEU A 127 12.04 3.79 10.18
C LEU A 127 13.24 3.16 10.90
N ALA A 128 13.01 2.25 11.84
CA ALA A 128 14.08 1.52 12.53
C ALA A 128 14.91 0.62 11.61
N LYS A 129 14.35 0.17 10.47
CA LYS A 129 15.10 -0.60 9.45
C LYS A 129 15.98 0.29 8.57
N VAL A 130 15.74 1.60 8.51
CA VAL A 130 16.53 2.55 7.73
C VAL A 130 17.87 2.80 8.42
N LYS A 131 18.93 2.14 7.94
CA LYS A 131 20.29 2.29 8.51
C LYS A 131 20.99 3.59 8.14
N ASP A 132 20.63 4.18 7.00
CA ASP A 132 21.25 5.39 6.46
C ASP A 132 20.20 6.49 6.34
N PRO A 133 20.25 7.51 7.22
CA PRO A 133 19.30 8.63 7.19
C PRO A 133 19.28 9.41 5.87
N LYS A 134 20.35 9.35 5.06
CA LYS A 134 20.38 10.01 3.74
C LYS A 134 19.44 9.37 2.73
N GLN A 135 18.96 8.15 3.01
CA GLN A 135 17.97 7.46 2.18
C GLN A 135 16.55 7.94 2.47
N LEU A 136 16.34 8.68 3.56
CA LEU A 136 15.06 9.28 3.87
C LEU A 136 14.68 10.26 2.77
N ARG A 137 13.43 10.14 2.37
CA ARG A 137 12.81 10.93 1.32
C ARG A 137 11.43 11.28 1.83
N GLN A 138 10.97 12.49 1.50
CA GLN A 138 9.74 13.02 2.06
C GLN A 138 8.73 13.35 0.97
N GLY A 139 7.56 12.72 1.04
CA GLY A 139 6.38 13.16 0.30
C GLY A 139 6.48 13.05 -1.23
N MET A 140 7.18 12.06 -1.77
CA MET A 140 7.25 11.84 -3.21
C MET A 140 6.30 10.73 -3.66
N THR A 141 5.65 10.91 -4.82
CA THR A 141 4.99 9.82 -5.54
C THR A 141 5.89 9.36 -6.69
N ILE A 142 6.19 8.06 -6.73
CA ILE A 142 7.19 7.49 -7.63
C ILE A 142 6.58 6.28 -8.32
N LEU A 143 6.43 6.34 -9.64
CA LEU A 143 6.12 5.19 -10.47
C LEU A 143 7.38 4.33 -10.64
N LYS A 144 7.45 3.23 -9.90
CA LYS A 144 8.67 2.39 -9.83
C LYS A 144 8.77 1.39 -10.96
N SER A 145 7.63 0.86 -11.41
CA SER A 145 7.60 -0.16 -12.47
C SER A 145 6.23 -0.22 -13.13
N VAL A 146 6.24 -0.40 -14.45
CA VAL A 146 5.06 -0.72 -15.25
C VAL A 146 5.37 -1.96 -16.08
N SER A 147 4.60 -3.03 -15.88
CA SER A 147 4.75 -4.25 -16.67
C SER A 147 4.28 -4.02 -18.11
N GLU A 148 5.11 -4.37 -19.09
CA GLU A 148 4.80 -4.26 -20.53
C GLU A 148 3.58 -5.11 -20.92
N LYS A 149 3.43 -6.28 -20.30
CA LYS A 149 2.25 -7.14 -20.40
C LYS A 149 1.48 -7.06 -19.09
N LYS A 150 0.16 -6.95 -19.19
CA LYS A 150 -0.76 -6.91 -18.04
C LYS A 150 -1.78 -8.02 -18.21
N ARG A 151 -2.11 -8.75 -17.14
CA ARG A 151 -3.08 -9.83 -17.21
C ARG A 151 -4.45 -9.25 -17.55
N GLY A 152 -4.97 -9.60 -18.72
CA GLY A 152 -6.34 -9.29 -19.12
C GLY A 152 -7.35 -10.12 -18.31
N LYS A 153 -8.59 -9.64 -18.23
CA LYS A 153 -9.71 -10.49 -17.82
C LYS A 153 -9.78 -11.65 -18.81
N LYS A 154 -9.75 -12.89 -18.31
CA LYS A 154 -10.17 -14.05 -19.10
C LYS A 154 -11.68 -14.00 -19.27
#